data_AF-A0A7Y5KQW5-F1
#
_entry.id   AF-A0A7Y5KQW5-F1
#
_cell.length_a   1.000
_cell.length_b   1.000
_cell.length_c   1.000
_cell.angle_alpha   90.00
_cell.angle_beta   90.00
_cell.angle_gamma   90.00
#
_symmetry.space_group_name_H-M   'P 1'
#
loop_
_entity.id
_entity.type
_entity.pdbx_description
1 polymer ?
#
loop_
_entity_poly.entity_id
_entity_poly.type
_entity_poly.pdbx_seq_one_letter_code
_entity_poly.pdbx_strand_id
1 'polypeptide(L)'
;MFPVRPIAAAALLFGASAVACAASVPDVRIDESRSSVVGHVEVGLGPLVQKQRFRQGKRVTVQTATLYIDERSTIRKQQVEVGDDFIAGRERWIVVEIVPGGATSRGRVVVRKADD
;
A
#
# COMPACT_ATOMS: atom_id res chain seq x y z
N MET A 1 49.52 -4.44 -50.65
CA MET A 1 50.12 -4.52 -49.31
C MET A 1 49.35 -3.54 -48.42
N PHE A 2 48.83 -4.04 -47.30
CA PHE A 2 47.93 -3.46 -46.28
C PHE A 2 46.46 -3.09 -46.63
N PRO A 3 45.51 -3.43 -45.72
CA PRO A 3 44.06 -3.44 -45.95
C PRO A 3 43.37 -2.26 -45.26
N VAL A 4 42.14 -1.89 -45.66
CA VAL A 4 41.22 -1.17 -44.78
C VAL A 4 39.76 -1.52 -45.13
N ARG A 5 39.09 -2.29 -44.27
CA ARG A 5 37.63 -2.20 -44.08
C ARG A 5 37.36 -1.03 -43.15
N PRO A 6 36.29 -0.25 -43.32
CA PRO A 6 35.08 -0.42 -42.48
C PRO A 6 33.79 -0.02 -43.22
N ILE A 7 32.55 -0.11 -42.74
CA ILE A 7 31.82 -0.74 -41.63
C ILE A 7 30.36 -0.59 -42.07
N ALA A 8 29.57 -1.65 -41.91
CA ALA A 8 28.12 -1.60 -42.07
C ALA A 8 27.50 -0.78 -40.93
N ALA A 9 26.51 0.04 -41.24
CA ALA A 9 25.60 0.61 -40.25
C ALA A 9 24.17 0.52 -40.79
N ALA A 10 23.55 -0.64 -40.58
CA ALA A 10 22.11 -0.80 -40.73
C ALA A 10 21.45 -0.12 -39.52
N ALA A 11 20.77 1.00 -39.76
CA ALA A 11 20.02 1.71 -38.75
C ALA A 11 18.76 0.91 -38.40
N LEU A 12 18.79 0.22 -37.26
CA LEU A 12 17.59 -0.33 -36.62
C LEU A 12 16.82 0.83 -35.98
N LEU A 13 15.69 1.18 -36.58
CA LEU A 13 14.70 2.09 -36.02
C LEU A 13 14.16 1.46 -34.72
N PHE A 14 14.61 2.01 -33.59
CA PHE A 14 14.04 1.75 -32.28
C PHE A 14 12.58 2.22 -32.28
N GLY A 15 11.66 1.26 -32.37
CA GLY A 15 10.28 1.46 -31.99
C GLY A 15 10.24 1.86 -30.52
N ALA A 16 9.84 3.10 -30.26
CA ALA A 16 9.62 3.62 -28.92
C ALA A 16 8.49 2.82 -28.26
N SER A 17 8.84 1.81 -27.48
CA SER A 17 7.94 1.24 -26.49
C SER A 17 7.63 2.35 -25.50
N ALA A 18 6.43 2.92 -25.61
CA ALA A 18 5.82 3.72 -24.57
C ALA A 18 5.60 2.80 -23.36
N VAL A 19 6.63 2.63 -22.54
CA VAL A 19 6.49 2.16 -21.18
C VAL A 19 5.72 3.27 -20.48
N ALA A 20 4.41 3.13 -20.41
CA ALA A 20 3.61 3.85 -19.44
C ALA A 20 4.17 3.45 -18.07
N CYS A 21 5.11 4.25 -17.56
CA CYS A 21 5.47 4.24 -16.16
C CYS A 21 4.20 4.68 -15.42
N ALA A 22 3.31 3.74 -15.13
CA ALA A 22 2.44 3.86 -13.98
C ALA A 22 3.40 4.05 -12.81
N ALA A 23 3.54 5.29 -12.35
CA ALA A 23 4.28 5.60 -11.15
C ALA A 23 3.56 4.82 -10.03
N SER A 24 4.06 3.62 -9.73
CA SER A 24 3.53 2.79 -8.66
C SER A 24 3.67 3.61 -7.39
N VAL A 25 2.57 4.21 -6.92
CA VAL A 25 2.56 4.91 -5.65
C VAL A 25 2.95 3.86 -4.61
N PRO A 26 4.04 4.07 -3.85
CA PRO A 26 4.56 3.04 -2.99
C PRO A 26 3.54 2.71 -1.90
N ASP A 27 3.31 1.42 -1.69
CA ASP A 27 2.51 0.94 -0.57
C ASP A 27 3.17 1.35 0.75
N VAL A 28 2.37 1.90 1.66
CA VAL A 28 2.81 2.29 3.01
C VAL A 28 2.48 1.16 3.98
N ARG A 29 3.49 0.77 4.77
CA ARG A 29 3.35 -0.26 5.81
C ARG A 29 3.21 0.43 7.16
N ILE A 30 2.24 -0.03 7.94
CA ILE A 30 1.95 0.45 9.30
C ILE A 30 2.06 -0.75 10.22
N ASP A 31 2.95 -0.72 11.21
CA ASP A 31 3.21 -1.84 12.12
C ASP A 31 2.68 -1.56 13.54
N GLU A 32 2.20 -2.57 14.28
CA GLU A 32 1.61 -2.43 15.63
C GLU A 32 2.54 -1.79 16.70
N SER A 33 3.85 -1.63 16.40
CA SER A 33 4.86 -1.09 17.31
C SER A 33 5.53 0.19 16.80
N ARG A 34 5.20 0.64 15.59
CA ARG A 34 5.79 1.82 14.96
C ARG A 34 4.71 2.58 14.22
N SER A 35 4.47 3.80 14.68
CA SER A 35 3.71 4.74 13.89
C SER A 35 4.43 5.00 12.57
N SER A 36 3.64 5.19 11.52
CA SER A 36 4.11 5.39 10.16
C SER A 36 3.46 6.63 9.58
N VAL A 37 4.18 7.35 8.73
CA VAL A 37 3.65 8.58 8.11
C VAL A 37 2.88 8.20 6.85
N VAL A 38 1.60 8.58 6.81
CA VAL A 38 0.66 8.34 5.70
C VAL A 38 0.09 9.69 5.28
N GLY A 39 0.36 10.15 4.06
CA GLY A 39 -0.18 11.42 3.52
C GLY A 39 0.12 12.67 4.35
N HIS A 40 1.24 12.69 5.10
CA HIS A 40 1.67 13.71 6.07
C HIS A 40 1.10 13.62 7.49
N VAL A 41 0.44 12.51 7.82
CA VAL A 41 -0.17 12.28 9.13
C VAL A 41 0.44 11.05 9.77
N GLU A 42 0.64 11.09 11.08
CA GLU A 42 1.15 9.94 11.83
C GLU A 42 0.00 8.94 12.06
N VAL A 43 0.20 7.70 11.61
CA VAL A 43 -0.77 6.63 11.76
C VAL A 43 -0.14 5.50 12.56
N GLY A 44 -0.70 5.22 13.73
CA GLY A 44 -0.39 4.06 14.54
C GLY A 44 -1.35 2.91 14.25
N LEU A 45 -0.90 1.69 14.54
CA LEU A 45 -1.72 0.48 14.42
C LEU A 45 -2.01 -0.09 15.81
N GLY A 46 -3.29 -0.18 16.13
CA GLY A 46 -3.80 -0.87 17.30
C GLY A 46 -4.03 -2.36 17.05
N PRO A 47 -4.55 -3.07 18.06
CA PRO A 47 -4.71 -4.52 18.01
C PRO A 47 -5.48 -4.99 16.78
N LEU A 48 -4.92 -5.98 16.09
CA LEU A 48 -5.64 -6.70 15.04
C LEU A 48 -6.61 -7.71 15.65
N VAL A 49 -7.83 -7.76 15.11
CA VAL A 49 -8.89 -8.63 15.61
C VAL A 49 -9.52 -9.38 14.46
N GLN A 50 -9.70 -10.69 14.65
CA GLN A 50 -10.45 -11.53 13.73
C GLN A 50 -11.93 -11.53 14.13
N LYS A 51 -12.82 -11.20 13.18
CA LYS A 51 -14.28 -11.17 13.40
C LYS A 51 -14.98 -12.12 12.43
N GLN A 52 -16.09 -12.72 12.88
CA GLN A 52 -17.01 -13.43 12.01
C GLN A 52 -18.06 -12.45 11.50
N ARG A 53 -18.25 -12.36 10.19
CA ARG A 53 -19.31 -11.57 9.56
C ARG A 53 -20.13 -12.42 8.61
N PHE A 54 -21.40 -12.06 8.43
CA PHE A 54 -22.21 -12.62 7.35
C PHE A 54 -22.04 -11.77 6.10
N ARG A 55 -21.59 -12.39 5.01
CA ARG A 55 -21.54 -11.79 3.67
C ARG A 55 -22.18 -12.75 2.68
N GLN A 56 -23.13 -12.26 1.88
CA GLN A 56 -23.85 -13.05 0.85
C GLN A 56 -24.39 -14.39 1.36
N GLY A 57 -25.01 -14.39 2.55
CA GLY A 57 -25.60 -15.60 3.15
C GLY A 57 -24.61 -16.59 3.76
N LYS A 58 -23.30 -16.30 3.78
CA LYS A 58 -22.27 -17.15 4.39
C LYS A 58 -21.58 -16.43 5.55
N ARG A 59 -21.22 -17.19 6.60
CA ARG A 59 -20.28 -16.70 7.62
C ARG A 59 -18.88 -16.71 7.04
N VAL A 60 -18.23 -15.56 7.06
CA VAL A 60 -16.86 -15.36 6.63
C VAL A 60 -16.06 -14.77 7.78
N THR A 61 -14.84 -15.26 7.91
CA THR A 61 -13.83 -14.66 8.77
C THR A 61 -13.30 -13.42 8.08
N VAL A 62 -13.33 -12.27 8.76
CA VAL A 62 -12.68 -11.03 8.32
C VAL A 62 -11.62 -10.61 9.31
N GLN A 63 -10.49 -10.12 8.80
CA GLN A 63 -9.47 -9.47 9.61
C GLN A 63 -9.81 -7.98 9.70
N THR A 64 -9.69 -7.45 10.90
CA THR A 64 -9.99 -6.06 11.20
C THR A 64 -8.81 -5.44 11.93
N ALA A 65 -8.40 -4.26 11.49
CA ALA A 65 -7.39 -3.45 12.18
C ALA A 65 -8.02 -2.18 12.77
N THR A 66 -7.40 -1.65 13.82
CA THR A 66 -7.74 -0.33 14.36
C THR A 66 -6.59 0.63 14.06
N LEU A 67 -6.83 1.66 13.27
CA LEU A 67 -5.87 2.72 12.99
C LEU A 67 -6.04 3.86 14.01
N TYR A 68 -4.92 4.37 14.50
CA TYR A 68 -4.83 5.59 15.30
C TYR A 68 -4.25 6.69 14.41
N ILE A 69 -5.09 7.60 13.94
CA ILE A 69 -4.71 8.66 13.00
C ILE A 69 -4.53 9.94 13.82
N ASP A 70 -3.30 10.45 13.94
CA ASP A 70 -2.99 11.68 14.67
C ASP A 70 -2.90 12.88 13.73
N GLU A 71 -4.00 13.63 13.65
CA GLU A 71 -4.11 14.84 12.86
C GLU A 71 -4.06 16.07 13.76
N ARG A 72 -2.92 16.78 13.73
CA ARG A 72 -2.76 18.08 14.44
C ARG A 72 -3.16 17.98 15.92
N SER A 73 -2.66 16.95 16.61
CA SER A 73 -2.94 16.67 18.03
C SER A 73 -4.36 16.19 18.32
N THR A 74 -5.11 15.77 17.30
CA THR A 74 -6.38 15.06 17.46
C THR A 74 -6.20 13.61 17.01
N ILE A 75 -6.34 12.68 17.95
CA ILE A 75 -6.26 11.26 17.67
C ILE A 75 -7.65 10.74 17.30
N ARG A 76 -7.83 10.31 16.05
CA ARG A 76 -9.01 9.59 15.58
C ARG A 76 -8.74 8.09 15.55
N LYS A 77 -9.66 7.30 16.10
CA LYS A 77 -9.65 5.84 16.00
C LYS A 77 -10.55 5.42 14.84
N GLN A 78 -10.04 4.60 13.92
CA GLN A 78 -10.83 4.08 12.81
C GLN A 78 -10.62 2.58 12.67
N GLN A 79 -11.72 1.83 12.69
CA GLN A 79 -11.70 0.40 12.43
C GLN A 79 -11.77 0.17 10.92
N VAL A 80 -10.87 -0.65 10.38
CA VAL A 80 -10.76 -0.91 8.93
C VAL A 80 -10.62 -2.41 8.63
N GLU A 81 -11.12 -2.81 7.46
CA GLU A 81 -10.98 -4.13 6.85
C GLU A 81 -10.24 -4.02 5.51
N VAL A 82 -9.78 -5.15 4.96
CA VAL A 82 -9.19 -5.16 3.61
C VAL A 82 -10.21 -4.67 2.58
N GLY A 83 -9.79 -3.70 1.77
CA GLY A 83 -10.61 -3.03 0.77
C GLY A 83 -11.32 -1.77 1.27
N ASP A 84 -11.32 -1.51 2.58
CA ASP A 84 -11.84 -0.26 3.12
C ASP A 84 -10.92 0.91 2.77
N ASP A 85 -11.50 2.09 2.63
CA ASP A 85 -10.79 3.34 2.46
C ASP A 85 -10.85 4.20 3.73
N PHE A 86 -9.85 5.06 3.88
CA PHE A 86 -9.81 6.07 4.92
C PHE A 86 -9.09 7.32 4.43
N ILE A 87 -9.34 8.43 5.11
CA ILE A 87 -8.64 9.68 4.86
C ILE A 87 -7.56 9.85 5.92
N ALA A 88 -6.33 10.10 5.48
CA ALA A 88 -5.23 10.56 6.32
C ALA A 88 -4.70 11.87 5.73
N GLY A 89 -4.85 12.95 6.47
CA GLY A 89 -4.50 14.28 6.01
C GLY A 89 -5.44 14.76 4.91
N ARG A 90 -4.93 14.90 3.69
CA ARG A 90 -5.72 15.32 2.51
C ARG A 90 -5.87 14.23 1.45
N GLU A 91 -5.36 13.04 1.75
CA GLU A 91 -5.27 11.96 0.78
C GLU A 91 -6.17 10.79 1.20
N ARG A 92 -6.75 10.14 0.20
CA ARG A 92 -7.53 8.91 0.38
C ARG A 92 -6.60 7.71 0.24
N TRP A 93 -6.71 6.78 1.18
CA TRP A 93 -5.90 5.57 1.28
C TRP A 93 -6.82 4.35 1.34
N ILE A 94 -6.42 3.28 0.68
CA ILE A 94 -7.13 2.00 0.65
C ILE A 94 -6.29 0.98 1.41
N VAL A 95 -6.94 0.22 2.29
CA VAL A 95 -6.33 -0.91 2.96
C VAL A 95 -6.20 -2.07 1.98
N VAL A 96 -4.96 -2.41 1.63
CA VAL A 96 -4.66 -3.47 0.66
C VAL A 96 -4.47 -4.81 1.34
N GLU A 97 -3.84 -4.81 2.52
CA GLU A 97 -3.53 -6.03 3.25
C GLU A 97 -3.61 -5.77 4.76
N ILE A 98 -4.13 -6.75 5.49
CA ILE A 98 -4.05 -6.81 6.96
C ILE A 98 -3.41 -8.14 7.30
N VAL A 99 -2.19 -8.09 7.85
CA VAL A 99 -1.44 -9.27 8.28
C VAL A 99 -1.48 -9.34 9.81
N PRO A 100 -2.21 -10.31 10.39
CA PRO A 100 -2.22 -10.48 11.84
C PRO A 100 -0.83 -10.87 12.35
N GLY A 101 -0.47 -10.30 13.50
CA GLY A 101 0.70 -10.74 14.25
C GLY A 101 0.48 -12.14 14.83
N GLY A 102 1.57 -12.85 15.06
CA GLY A 102 1.59 -14.13 15.77
C GLY A 102 2.17 -13.98 17.18
N ALA A 103 2.45 -15.12 17.83
CA ALA A 103 3.09 -15.12 19.15
C ALA A 103 4.45 -14.40 19.18
N THR A 104 5.13 -14.33 18.02
CA THR A 104 6.49 -13.79 17.88
C THR A 104 6.58 -12.68 16.83
N SER A 105 5.50 -12.37 16.12
CA SER A 105 5.46 -11.35 15.07
C SER A 105 4.38 -10.31 15.35
N ARG A 106 4.66 -9.06 15.01
CA ARG A 106 3.67 -7.97 15.12
C ARG A 106 2.78 -7.94 13.89
N GLY A 107 1.55 -7.51 14.09
CA GLY A 107 0.62 -7.26 13.01
C GLY A 107 1.02 -6.04 12.21
N ARG A 108 0.65 -6.04 10.95
CA ARG A 108 0.85 -4.91 10.04
C ARG A 108 -0.34 -4.69 9.15
N VAL A 109 -0.51 -3.45 8.71
CA VAL A 109 -1.47 -3.04 7.69
C VAL A 109 -0.71 -2.41 6.55
N VAL A 110 -1.03 -2.81 5.33
CA VAL A 110 -0.49 -2.22 4.10
C VAL A 110 -1.59 -1.37 3.48
N VAL A 111 -1.27 -0.11 3.23
CA VAL A 111 -2.19 0.86 2.64
C VAL A 111 -1.57 1.44 1.37
N ARG A 112 -2.42 1.77 0.42
CA ARG A 112 -2.03 2.39 -0.85
C ARG A 112 -2.88 3.61 -1.08
N LYS A 113 -2.31 4.64 -1.70
CA LYS A 113 -3.08 5.82 -2.09
C LYS A 113 -4.17 5.40 -3.07
N ALA A 114 -5.40 5.90 -2.88
CA ALA A 114 -6.46 5.72 -3.86
C ALA A 114 -6.13 6.57 -5.09
N ASP A 115 -6.27 5.99 -6.28
CA ASP A 115 -6.31 6.77 -7.51
C ASP A 115 -7.68 7.46 -7.60
N ASP A 116 -7.68 8.76 -7.93
CA ASP A 116 -8.90 9.58 -8.13
C ASP A 116 -9.62 9.23 -9.45
#